data_AF-A0A0G0VLH9-F1
#
_entry.id   AF-A0A0G0VLH9-F1
#
_cell.length_a   1.000
_cell.length_b   1.000
_cell.length_c   1.000
_cell.angle_alpha   90.00
_cell.angle_beta   90.00
_cell.angle_gamma   90.00
#
_symmetry.space_group_name_H-M   'P 1'
#
loop_
_entity.id
_entity.type
_entity.pdbx_description
1 polymer ?
#
loop_
_entity_poly.entity_id
_entity_poly.type
_entity_poly.pdbx_seq_one_letter_code
_entity_poly.pdbx_strand_id
1 'polypeptide(L)' 'MAGVYLNGKEFLKPSQDFKKAFVYVCDGKKVGKKLYVYFNARDGWFWGKERIGLVVEKQKVVMLNKGLVRG' A
#
# COMPACT_ATOMS: atom_id res chain seq x y z
N MET A 1 12.98 4.43 -8.29
CA MET A 1 11.97 4.06 -7.29
C MET A 1 10.66 4.74 -7.65
N ALA A 2 9.52 4.05 -7.59
CA ALA A 2 8.22 4.59 -7.98
C ALA A 2 7.24 4.62 -6.79
N GLY A 3 6.42 5.66 -6.72
CA GLY A 3 5.41 5.88 -5.68
C GLY A 3 4.07 6.32 -6.26
N VAL A 4 3.05 6.38 -5.39
CA VAL A 4 1.69 6.82 -5.70
C VAL A 4 1.52 8.26 -5.27
N TYR A 5 1.02 9.09 -6.18
CA TYR A 5 0.77 10.51 -5.98
C TYR A 5 -0.74 10.80 -6.02
N LEU A 6 -1.19 11.69 -5.15
CA LEU A 6 -2.56 12.20 -5.12
C LEU A 6 -2.50 13.72 -5.25
N ASN A 7 -3.12 14.28 -6.29
CA ASN A 7 -3.11 15.73 -6.59
C ASN A 7 -1.70 16.33 -6.59
N GLY A 8 -0.74 15.64 -7.21
CA GLY A 8 0.66 16.07 -7.28
C GLY A 8 1.45 15.94 -5.98
N LYS A 9 0.85 15.45 -4.89
CA LYS A 9 1.53 15.19 -3.61
C LYS A 9 1.81 13.71 -3.44
N GLU A 10 2.97 13.38 -2.87
CA GLU A 10 3.29 11.99 -2.50
C GLU A 10 2.27 11.47 -1.49
N PHE A 11 1.62 10.37 -1.84
CA PHE A 11 0.65 9.70 -0.99
C PHE A 11 1.21 8.39 -0.41
N LEU A 12 1.83 7.56 -1.27
CA LEU A 12 2.55 6.35 -0.84
C LEU A 12 3.91 6.28 -1.52
N LYS A 13 4.95 6.07 -0.73
CA LYS A 13 6.31 5.90 -1.23
C LYS A 13 6.93 4.59 -0.75
N PRO A 14 7.97 4.11 -1.45
CA PRO A 14 8.82 3.05 -0.95
C PRO A 14 9.35 3.33 0.47
N SER A 15 9.47 2.28 1.28
CA SER A 15 10.04 2.33 2.64
C SER A 15 10.94 1.11 2.87
N GLN A 16 11.70 1.05 3.96
CA GLN A 16 12.67 -0.03 4.21
C GLN A 16 12.07 -1.45 4.33
N ASP A 17 10.74 -1.58 4.36
CA ASP A 17 10.02 -2.84 4.51
C ASP A 17 9.68 -3.52 3.17
N PHE A 18 8.57 -4.27 3.10
CA PHE A 18 8.07 -4.94 1.89
C PHE A 18 7.81 -4.00 0.69
N LYS A 19 7.88 -2.68 0.90
CA LYS A 19 7.67 -1.63 -0.08
C LYS A 19 8.97 -1.05 -0.62
N LYS A 20 10.10 -1.73 -0.42
CA LYS A 20 11.45 -1.19 -0.66
C LYS A 20 11.73 -0.72 -2.08
N ALA A 21 11.20 -1.39 -3.10
CA ALA A 21 11.54 -1.07 -4.48
C ALA A 21 10.44 -0.27 -5.18
N PHE A 22 9.19 -0.72 -5.07
CA PHE A 22 8.07 -0.15 -5.80
C PHE A 22 6.79 -0.13 -4.97
N VAL A 23 6.02 0.94 -5.12
CA VAL A 23 4.62 1.04 -4.70
C VAL A 23 3.83 1.54 -5.90
N TYR A 24 2.87 0.76 -6.37
CA TYR A 24 2.12 1.01 -7.59
C TYR A 24 0.74 0.38 -7.52
N VAL A 25 -0.13 0.79 -8.44
CA VAL A 25 -1.53 0.31 -8.59
C VAL A 25 -2.28 0.38 -7.27
N CYS A 26 -3.12 1.41 -7.12
CA CYS A 26 -3.91 1.61 -5.92
C CYS A 26 -5.41 1.53 -6.22
N ASP A 27 -6.15 0.91 -5.30
CA ASP A 27 -7.60 0.97 -5.24
C ASP A 27 -8.05 1.65 -3.94
N GLY A 28 -8.87 2.68 -4.08
CA GLY A 28 -9.28 3.56 -2.99
C GLY A 28 -10.78 3.47 -2.75
N LYS A 29 -11.18 3.13 -1.54
CA LYS A 29 -12.59 3.08 -1.13
C LYS A 29 -12.84 3.91 0.11
N LYS A 30 -13.81 4.82 0.02
CA LYS A 30 -14.32 5.55 1.19
C LYS A 30 -15.38 4.71 1.90
N VAL A 31 -15.19 4.47 3.19
CA VAL A 31 -16.16 3.79 4.05
C VAL A 31 -16.43 4.68 5.26
N GLY A 32 -17.62 5.27 5.29
CA GLY A 32 -17.97 6.32 6.24
C GLY A 32 -17.03 7.52 6.12
N LYS A 33 -16.34 7.85 7.22
CA LYS A 33 -15.36 8.96 7.28
C LYS A 33 -13.92 8.53 7.00
N LYS A 34 -13.67 7.25 6.67
CA LYS A 34 -12.31 6.71 6.47
C LYS A 34 -12.06 6.41 5.00
N LEU A 35 -10.87 6.76 4.52
CA LEU A 35 -10.36 6.32 3.23
C LEU A 35 -9.49 5.07 3.42
N TYR A 36 -9.84 3.98 2.73
CA TYR A 36 -9.08 2.75 2.64
C TYR A 36 -8.38 2.72 1.29
N VAL A 37 -7.07 2.49 1.27
CA VAL A 37 -6.29 2.38 0.04
C VAL A 37 -5.51 1.09 0.04
N TYR A 38 -5.91 0.18 -0.84
CA TYR A 38 -5.15 -1.01 -1.16
C TYR A 38 -4.11 -0.65 -2.22
N PHE A 39 -2.92 -1.23 -2.13
CA PHE A 39 -1.85 -0.96 -3.09
C PHE A 39 -0.94 -2.18 -3.26
N ASN A 40 -0.37 -2.34 -4.44
CA ASN A 40 0.69 -3.32 -4.66
C ASN A 40 2.05 -2.74 -4.28
N ALA A 41 2.90 -3.57 -3.70
CA ALA A 41 4.26 -3.20 -3.40
C ALA A 41 5.24 -4.37 -3.57
N ARG A 42 6.47 -4.05 -3.97
CA ARG A 42 7.56 -5.01 -4.14
C ARG A 42 8.78 -4.60 -3.32
N ASP A 43 9.44 -5.59 -2.74
CA ASP A 43 10.69 -5.42 -1.98
C ASP A 43 11.95 -5.44 -2.87
N GLY A 44 11.82 -5.79 -4.14
CA GLY A 44 12.89 -5.82 -5.15
C GLY A 44 12.34 -5.71 -6.57
N TRP A 45 13.24 -5.64 -7.57
CA TRP A 45 12.86 -5.55 -8.97
C TRP A 45 12.77 -6.93 -9.65
N PHE A 46 13.93 -7.55 -9.92
CA PHE A 46 14.00 -8.83 -10.64
C PHE A 46 13.57 -10.03 -9.76
N TRP A 47 14.05 -10.09 -8.52
CA TRP A 47 13.72 -11.14 -7.55
C TRP A 47 12.77 -10.68 -6.43
N GLY A 48 12.10 -9.54 -6.61
CA GLY A 48 11.25 -8.95 -5.57
C GLY A 48 9.93 -9.69 -5.39
N LYS A 49 9.54 -9.90 -4.14
CA LYS A 49 8.23 -10.46 -3.78
C LYS A 49 7.17 -9.36 -3.75
N GLU A 50 6.11 -9.55 -4.52
CA GLU A 50 4.94 -8.69 -4.51
C GLU A 50 4.04 -9.00 -3.30
N ARG A 51 3.49 -7.95 -2.67
CA ARG A 51 2.49 -8.03 -1.60
C ARG A 51 1.48 -6.90 -1.77
N ILE A 52 0.27 -7.13 -1.29
CA ILE A 52 -0.78 -6.11 -1.20
C ILE A 52 -0.72 -5.49 0.19
N GLY A 53 -0.61 -4.17 0.25
CA GLY A 53 -0.72 -3.39 1.48
C GLY A 53 -2.05 -2.66 1.57
N LEU A 54 -2.41 -2.26 2.79
CA LEU A 54 -3.55 -1.38 3.07
C LEU A 54 -3.07 -0.18 3.88
N VAL A 55 -3.50 1.01 3.47
CA VAL A 55 -3.45 2.22 4.29
C VAL A 55 -4.87 2.70 4.57
N VAL A 56 -5.14 3.01 5.83
CA VAL A 56 -6.35 3.74 6.24
C VAL A 56 -5.89 5.11 6.74
N GLU A 57 -6.47 6.17 6.20
CA GLU A 57 -6.15 7.55 6.55
C GLU A 57 -6.19 7.79 8.08
N LYS A 58 -5.26 8.51 8.75
CA LYS A 58 -3.80 8.67 8.59
C LYS A 58 -3.20 8.00 9.84
N GLN A 59 -2.71 6.78 9.77
CA GLN A 59 -1.64 6.21 10.63
C GLN A 59 -1.66 4.68 10.52
N LYS A 60 -0.45 4.12 10.50
CA LYS A 60 -0.13 2.68 10.41
C LYS A 60 -0.56 1.98 9.12
N VAL A 61 0.45 1.72 8.29
CA VAL A 61 0.43 0.67 7.27
C VAL A 61 0.32 -0.66 8.02
N VAL A 62 -0.77 -1.41 7.80
CA VAL A 62 -0.93 -2.75 8.38
C VAL A 62 -0.72 -3.77 7.27
N MET A 63 0.17 -4.72 7.50
CA MET A 63 0.43 -5.86 6.61
C MET A 63 -0.77 -6.81 6.63
N LEU A 64 -1.54 -6.86 5.55
CA LEU A 64 -2.61 -7.84 5.38
C LEU A 64 -2.04 -9.09 4.73
N ASN A 65 -1.45 -9.97 5.54
CA ASN A 65 -1.20 -11.35 5.14
C ASN A 65 -1.17 -12.27 6.37
N LYS A 66 -2.38 -12.64 6.82
CA LYS A 66 -2.72 -13.89 7.53
C LYS A 66 -4.25 -13.95 7.65
N GLY A 67 -4.89 -14.78 6.82
CA GLY A 67 -6.28 -15.25 7.01
C GLY A 67 -7.37 -14.18 6.96
N LEU A 68 -8.11 -14.14 5.86
CA LEU A 68 -9.34 -13.36 5.72
C LEU A 68 -10.41 -14.01 6.62
N VAL A 69 -10.54 -13.57 7.87
CA VAL A 69 -11.67 -13.93 8.74
C VAL A 69 -12.72 -12.86 8.58
N ARG A 70 -13.87 -13.26 8.01
CA ARG A 70 -15.09 -12.44 7.95
C ARG A 70 -15.65 -12.30 9.37
N GLY A 71 -15.86 -11.06 9.79
CA GLY A 71 -16.71 -10.67 10.92
C GLY A 71 -17.61 -9.55 10.46
#